data_AF-A0A7K4F153-F1
#
_entry.id   AF-A0A7K4F153-F1
#
_cell.length_a   1.000
_cell.length_b   1.000
_cell.length_c   1.000
_cell.angle_alpha   90.00
_cell.angle_beta   90.00
_cell.angle_gamma   90.00
#
_symmetry.space_group_name_H-M   'P 1'
#
loop_
_entity.id
_entity.type
_entity.pdbx_description
1 polymer ?
#
loop_
_entity_poly.entity_id
_entity_poly.type
_entity_poly.pdbx_seq_one_letter_code
_entity_poly.pdbx_strand_id
1 'polypeptide(L)'
;MPISPAFADDDLDKDGVDDSIDACPNLKEDYEGTIDGCPSNFVPWYDEDFDGIEDHLDQCPTLKERYNQFQDEDGCPDLSPSGGPGGLPDSDGDGFTDIVDNCPNQPETFNGVLDTDGCPDDFGKGDRDRDGVPDAADKCPLSAETYNRFQDLDGCPDSVSDSTFIDTDNDGLQDKVDLCPTEPEVYNGYRDTDGCPDVLLDTSFNDKDGDGIADRFDTCPNQPETFNRFADYDGCPDSAPSFDGTLN
;
A
#
# COMPACT_ATOMS: atom_id res chain seq x y z
N MET A 1 -46.33 37.17 55.11
CA MET A 1 -45.47 35.98 55.20
C MET A 1 -44.26 36.29 54.34
N PRO A 2 -43.02 36.25 54.86
CA PRO A 2 -41.86 36.46 54.04
C PRO A 2 -41.71 35.21 53.16
N ILE A 3 -41.70 35.40 51.85
CA ILE A 3 -41.51 34.31 50.89
C ILE A 3 -40.00 34.14 50.79
N SER A 4 -39.51 33.00 51.28
CA SER A 4 -38.10 32.62 51.20
C SER A 4 -37.62 32.62 49.74
N PRO A 5 -36.33 32.90 49.47
CA PRO A 5 -35.77 32.77 48.14
C PRO A 5 -35.74 31.29 47.81
N ALA A 6 -36.72 30.84 47.02
CA ALA A 6 -36.59 29.58 46.32
C ALA A 6 -35.44 29.79 45.33
N PHE A 7 -34.41 28.96 45.46
CA PHE A 7 -33.50 28.73 44.35
C PHE A 7 -34.37 28.25 43.19
N ALA A 8 -34.45 29.03 42.10
CA ALA A 8 -34.94 28.53 40.83
C ALA A 8 -33.96 27.44 40.40
N ASP A 9 -34.47 26.24 40.13
CA ASP A 9 -33.61 25.10 39.73
C ASP A 9 -33.16 25.24 38.26
N ASP A 10 -33.83 26.07 37.45
CA ASP A 10 -33.52 26.38 36.05
C ASP A 10 -33.72 27.92 35.79
N ASP A 11 -32.61 28.66 35.77
CA ASP A 11 -32.48 30.10 35.48
C ASP A 11 -31.20 30.27 34.64
N LEU A 12 -31.36 30.20 33.32
CA LEU A 12 -30.29 29.99 32.34
C LEU A 12 -29.34 31.20 32.27
N ASP A 13 -29.90 32.40 32.22
CA ASP A 13 -29.14 33.64 32.10
C ASP A 13 -28.79 34.29 33.46
N LYS A 14 -29.40 33.82 34.56
CA LYS A 14 -29.17 34.25 35.95
C LYS A 14 -29.65 35.67 36.23
N ASP A 15 -30.74 36.06 35.60
CA ASP A 15 -31.37 37.33 35.86
C ASP A 15 -32.33 37.28 37.07
N GLY A 16 -32.73 36.09 37.53
CA GLY A 16 -33.63 35.87 38.68
C GLY A 16 -35.10 35.62 38.32
N VAL A 17 -35.42 35.52 37.03
CA VAL A 17 -36.66 34.95 36.48
C VAL A 17 -36.43 33.45 36.22
N ASP A 18 -37.46 32.63 36.40
CA ASP A 18 -37.35 31.18 36.18
C ASP A 18 -37.66 30.87 34.71
N ASP A 19 -36.85 30.02 34.08
CA ASP A 19 -36.93 29.70 32.63
C ASP A 19 -38.35 29.28 32.19
N SER A 20 -39.18 28.74 33.09
CA SER A 20 -40.55 28.32 32.78
C SER A 20 -41.53 29.47 32.57
N ILE A 21 -41.19 30.67 33.05
CA ILE A 21 -41.97 31.90 32.92
C ILE A 21 -41.18 33.03 32.25
N ASP A 22 -39.92 32.79 31.92
CA ASP A 22 -39.03 33.69 31.22
C ASP A 22 -39.36 33.74 29.72
N ALA A 23 -39.69 34.93 29.22
CA ALA A 23 -39.95 35.14 27.80
C ALA A 23 -38.68 35.24 26.95
N CYS A 24 -37.53 35.54 27.56
CA CYS A 24 -36.22 35.58 26.92
C CYS A 24 -35.16 34.84 27.75
N PRO A 25 -35.18 33.49 27.80
CA PRO A 25 -34.31 32.69 28.68
C PRO A 25 -32.79 32.89 28.50
N ASN A 26 -32.36 33.51 27.41
CA ASN A 26 -30.95 33.80 27.11
C ASN A 26 -30.54 35.27 27.36
N LEU A 27 -31.48 36.14 27.74
CA LEU A 27 -31.28 37.59 27.80
C LEU A 27 -31.72 38.18 29.14
N LYS A 28 -30.73 38.72 29.85
CA LYS A 28 -30.95 39.23 31.21
C LYS A 28 -31.97 40.35 31.28
N GLU A 29 -33.00 40.15 32.09
CA GLU A 29 -33.92 41.17 32.58
C GLU A 29 -33.15 42.37 33.18
N ASP A 30 -33.53 43.58 32.74
CA ASP A 30 -32.94 44.84 33.21
C ASP A 30 -33.68 45.44 34.41
N TYR A 31 -34.77 44.79 34.86
CA TYR A 31 -35.67 45.20 35.94
C TYR A 31 -36.28 46.60 35.72
N GLU A 32 -36.29 47.08 34.48
CA GLU A 32 -37.03 48.27 34.09
C GLU A 32 -38.38 47.83 33.51
N GLY A 33 -39.47 48.52 33.84
CA GLY A 33 -40.77 48.20 33.24
C GLY A 33 -41.46 46.94 33.78
N THR A 34 -41.89 46.05 32.88
CA THR A 34 -42.62 44.81 33.24
C THR A 34 -41.59 43.69 33.37
N ILE A 35 -41.61 42.97 34.49
CA ILE A 35 -40.72 41.82 34.70
C ILE A 35 -41.34 40.61 34.01
N ASP A 36 -40.92 40.36 32.77
CA ASP A 36 -41.34 39.21 31.96
C ASP A 36 -40.17 38.31 31.51
N GLY A 37 -38.95 38.58 32.01
CA GLY A 37 -37.73 37.85 31.66
C GLY A 37 -37.03 38.44 30.43
N CYS A 38 -37.48 39.58 29.92
CA CYS A 38 -36.87 40.24 28.78
C CYS A 38 -36.45 41.67 29.17
N PRO A 39 -35.33 42.19 28.63
CA PRO A 39 -34.98 43.60 28.77
C PRO A 39 -36.13 44.52 28.33
N SER A 40 -36.35 45.64 29.03
CA SER A 40 -37.42 46.59 28.70
C SER A 40 -37.35 47.17 27.28
N ASN A 41 -36.15 47.24 26.71
CA ASN A 41 -35.90 47.71 25.34
C ASN A 41 -35.76 46.56 24.33
N PHE A 42 -36.14 45.34 24.72
CA PHE A 42 -36.09 44.16 23.88
C PHE A 42 -36.96 44.33 22.64
N VAL A 43 -36.38 44.00 21.49
CA VAL A 43 -37.10 43.83 20.23
C VAL A 43 -36.83 42.43 19.70
N PRO A 44 -37.84 41.63 19.33
CA PRO A 44 -37.65 40.21 18.98
C PRO A 44 -36.69 39.92 17.83
N TRP A 45 -36.48 40.88 16.95
CA TRP A 45 -35.62 40.78 15.76
C TRP A 45 -34.20 41.30 15.99
N TYR A 46 -33.84 41.64 17.23
CA TYR A 46 -32.50 42.10 17.56
C TYR A 46 -31.52 40.93 17.52
N ASP A 47 -30.35 41.19 16.91
CA ASP A 47 -29.25 40.26 16.68
C ASP A 47 -27.97 41.11 16.82
N GLU A 48 -27.29 40.99 17.96
CA GLU A 48 -26.15 41.85 18.35
C GLU A 48 -24.87 41.50 17.59
N ASP A 49 -24.65 40.23 17.24
CA ASP A 49 -23.42 39.76 16.58
C ASP A 49 -23.59 39.42 15.08
N PHE A 50 -24.81 39.56 14.58
CA PHE A 50 -25.21 39.44 13.18
C PHE A 50 -24.96 38.06 12.59
N ASP A 51 -25.15 37.01 13.38
CA ASP A 51 -25.04 35.63 12.90
C ASP A 51 -26.33 35.14 12.23
N GLY A 52 -27.47 35.79 12.46
CA GLY A 52 -28.77 35.43 11.89
C GLY A 52 -29.70 34.69 12.85
N ILE A 53 -29.29 34.47 14.10
CA ILE A 53 -30.11 33.97 15.21
C ILE A 53 -30.45 35.17 16.10
N GLU A 54 -31.72 35.29 16.47
CA GLU A 54 -32.18 36.43 17.28
C GLU A 54 -31.70 36.25 18.73
N ASP A 55 -31.28 37.32 19.42
CA ASP A 55 -30.62 37.24 20.74
C ASP A 55 -31.40 36.43 21.80
N HIS A 56 -32.74 36.40 21.71
CA HIS A 56 -33.59 35.66 22.64
C HIS A 56 -33.66 34.15 22.36
N LEU A 57 -33.21 33.72 21.18
CA LEU A 57 -33.07 32.33 20.75
C LEU A 57 -31.61 31.88 20.75
N ASP A 58 -30.68 32.83 20.72
CA ASP A 58 -29.24 32.63 20.74
C ASP A 58 -28.72 32.34 22.15
N GLN A 59 -28.01 31.22 22.34
CA GLN A 59 -27.37 30.88 23.62
C GLN A 59 -26.08 31.67 23.90
N CYS A 60 -25.52 32.29 22.87
CA CYS A 60 -24.34 33.14 22.90
C CYS A 60 -24.56 34.50 22.21
N PRO A 61 -25.45 35.40 22.72
CA PRO A 61 -25.88 36.68 22.07
C PRO A 61 -24.79 37.73 21.76
N THR A 62 -23.52 37.42 21.98
CA THR A 62 -22.40 38.33 21.75
C THR A 62 -21.27 37.68 20.94
N LEU A 63 -21.42 36.40 20.60
CA LEU A 63 -20.41 35.58 19.94
C LEU A 63 -21.04 34.91 18.73
N LYS A 64 -20.74 35.48 17.57
CA LYS A 64 -21.22 35.02 16.28
C LYS A 64 -21.10 33.49 16.08
N GLU A 65 -22.20 32.85 15.72
CA GLU A 65 -22.24 31.46 15.27
C GLU A 65 -21.27 31.18 14.10
N ARG A 66 -20.71 29.96 14.11
CA ARG A 66 -19.91 29.41 13.02
C ARG A 66 -20.65 28.21 12.44
N TYR A 67 -21.46 28.47 11.41
CA TYR A 67 -22.11 27.44 10.59
C TYR A 67 -21.11 26.38 10.09
N ASN A 68 -21.01 25.26 10.81
CA ASN A 68 -20.04 24.18 10.62
C ASN A 68 -20.69 22.78 10.64
N GLN A 69 -22.02 22.72 10.51
CA GLN A 69 -22.85 21.51 10.55
C GLN A 69 -22.87 20.80 11.90
N PHE A 70 -22.45 21.49 12.96
CA PHE A 70 -22.55 21.05 14.33
C PHE A 70 -23.26 22.16 15.10
N GLN A 71 -24.40 21.83 15.70
CA GLN A 71 -25.26 22.72 16.50
C GLN A 71 -25.51 24.15 15.96
N ASP A 72 -25.40 24.38 14.65
CA ASP A 72 -25.67 25.64 13.91
C ASP A 72 -26.99 26.39 14.23
N GLU A 73 -27.87 25.83 15.04
CA GLU A 73 -29.16 26.39 15.48
C GLU A 73 -29.10 26.98 16.90
N ASP A 74 -28.00 26.81 17.65
CA ASP A 74 -27.88 27.24 19.04
C ASP A 74 -27.26 28.64 19.23
N GLY A 75 -26.66 29.21 18.18
CA GLY A 75 -26.06 30.55 18.18
C GLY A 75 -24.68 30.62 18.84
N CYS A 76 -24.16 29.49 19.32
CA CYS A 76 -22.86 29.43 19.97
C CYS A 76 -21.77 28.87 19.06
N PRO A 77 -20.64 29.59 18.84
CA PRO A 77 -19.55 29.11 18.01
C PRO A 77 -18.94 27.85 18.62
N ASP A 78 -19.29 26.72 18.03
CA ASP A 78 -18.86 25.41 18.47
C ASP A 78 -17.80 24.84 17.52
N LEU A 79 -17.26 23.69 17.91
CA LEU A 79 -16.25 22.98 17.16
C LEU A 79 -16.82 21.62 16.79
N SER A 80 -17.10 21.40 15.51
CA SER A 80 -17.55 20.10 15.02
C SER A 80 -16.63 18.97 15.50
N PRO A 81 -17.15 17.93 16.17
CA PRO A 81 -16.40 16.72 16.49
C PRO A 81 -15.90 15.98 15.24
N SER A 82 -16.49 16.29 14.09
CA SER A 82 -16.18 15.70 12.78
C SER A 82 -15.33 16.62 11.90
N GLY A 83 -15.10 17.88 12.29
CA GLY A 83 -14.13 18.75 11.65
C GLY A 83 -12.72 18.20 11.90
N GLY A 84 -11.81 18.37 10.93
CA GLY A 84 -10.45 17.84 10.97
C GLY A 84 -9.69 18.06 12.28
N PRO A 85 -8.53 17.40 12.47
CA PRO A 85 -7.80 17.36 13.74
C PRO A 85 -7.60 18.76 14.34
N GLY A 86 -8.37 19.07 15.40
CA GLY A 86 -8.40 20.39 16.04
C GLY A 86 -9.77 21.06 16.11
N GLY A 87 -10.83 20.47 15.54
CA GLY A 87 -12.19 21.03 15.58
C GLY A 87 -12.40 22.18 14.60
N LEU A 88 -11.49 22.33 13.62
CA LEU A 88 -11.60 23.32 12.57
C LEU A 88 -12.54 22.79 11.47
N PRO A 89 -13.31 23.67 10.80
CA PRO A 89 -14.16 23.28 9.68
C PRO A 89 -13.35 22.58 8.59
N ASP A 90 -13.91 21.48 8.10
CA ASP A 90 -13.41 20.64 7.00
C ASP A 90 -14.68 20.24 6.22
N SER A 91 -15.03 21.09 5.25
CA SER A 91 -16.34 21.13 4.61
C SER A 91 -16.60 19.95 3.67
N ASP A 92 -15.54 19.31 3.14
CA ASP A 92 -15.62 18.11 2.30
C ASP A 92 -15.05 16.83 2.94
N GLY A 93 -14.40 16.95 4.09
CA GLY A 93 -13.99 15.83 4.93
C GLY A 93 -12.75 15.10 4.43
N ASP A 94 -11.88 15.77 3.66
CA ASP A 94 -10.66 15.17 3.11
C ASP A 94 -9.47 15.18 4.08
N GLY A 95 -9.62 15.86 5.24
CA GLY A 95 -8.62 15.98 6.29
C GLY A 95 -7.82 17.29 6.26
N PHE A 96 -8.03 18.15 5.26
CA PHE A 96 -7.57 19.53 5.22
C PHE A 96 -8.67 20.45 5.75
N THR A 97 -8.32 21.31 6.70
CA THR A 97 -9.29 22.27 7.23
C THR A 97 -9.49 23.39 6.21
N ASP A 98 -10.71 23.93 6.09
CA ASP A 98 -11.11 24.97 5.10
C ASP A 98 -10.19 26.19 5.01
N ILE A 99 -9.41 26.46 6.08
CA ILE A 99 -8.45 27.56 6.15
C ILE A 99 -7.11 27.29 5.44
N VAL A 100 -6.74 26.03 5.27
CA VAL A 100 -5.51 25.59 4.57
C VAL A 100 -5.83 24.85 3.28
N ASP A 101 -7.08 24.45 3.11
CA ASP A 101 -7.59 23.83 1.89
C ASP A 101 -7.82 24.89 0.79
N ASN A 102 -7.20 24.68 -0.37
CA ASN A 102 -7.39 25.53 -1.54
C ASN A 102 -8.71 25.26 -2.28
N CYS A 103 -9.34 24.10 -2.03
CA CYS A 103 -10.61 23.67 -2.58
C CYS A 103 -11.62 23.22 -1.49
N PRO A 104 -12.10 24.11 -0.59
CA PRO A 104 -12.94 23.77 0.58
C PRO A 104 -14.30 23.10 0.36
N ASN A 105 -14.65 22.70 -0.86
CA ASN A 105 -15.91 22.01 -1.16
C ASN A 105 -15.68 20.83 -2.11
N GLN A 106 -14.43 20.46 -2.37
CA GLN A 106 -14.06 19.39 -3.27
C GLN A 106 -12.96 18.57 -2.62
N PRO A 107 -13.26 17.32 -2.22
CA PRO A 107 -12.31 16.55 -1.45
C PRO A 107 -11.06 16.23 -2.28
N GLU A 108 -9.90 16.37 -1.66
CA GLU A 108 -8.59 15.96 -2.15
C GLU A 108 -8.60 14.53 -2.70
N THR A 109 -7.83 14.32 -3.78
CA THR A 109 -7.61 13.01 -4.38
C THR A 109 -6.15 12.62 -4.19
N PHE A 110 -5.86 11.88 -3.12
CA PHE A 110 -4.51 11.37 -2.79
C PHE A 110 -3.93 10.46 -3.88
N ASN A 111 -3.33 11.05 -4.92
CA ASN A 111 -2.80 10.38 -6.10
C ASN A 111 -1.31 10.69 -6.35
N GLY A 112 -0.66 11.40 -5.42
CA GLY A 112 0.73 11.80 -5.48
C GLY A 112 0.99 13.07 -6.28
N VAL A 113 -0.05 13.82 -6.66
CA VAL A 113 0.04 15.11 -7.34
C VAL A 113 -0.53 16.14 -6.40
N LEU A 114 0.32 17.01 -5.85
CA LEU A 114 -0.10 18.14 -5.03
C LEU A 114 -0.99 17.82 -3.80
N ASP A 115 -1.09 16.55 -3.37
CA ASP A 115 -1.80 15.98 -2.19
C ASP A 115 -1.72 16.75 -0.84
N THR A 116 -1.01 17.87 -0.75
CA THR A 116 -0.88 18.73 0.42
C THR A 116 -1.69 20.02 0.33
N ASP A 117 -2.39 20.25 -0.79
CA ASP A 117 -3.05 21.52 -1.07
C ASP A 117 -4.59 21.49 -0.94
N GLY A 118 -5.17 20.31 -0.70
CA GLY A 118 -6.59 20.10 -0.43
C GLY A 118 -7.45 20.06 -1.69
N CYS A 119 -6.84 20.08 -2.88
CA CYS A 119 -7.57 20.13 -4.14
C CYS A 119 -7.53 18.78 -4.86
N PRO A 120 -8.63 18.34 -5.49
CA PRO A 120 -8.59 17.17 -6.35
C PRO A 120 -7.72 17.44 -7.57
N ASP A 121 -6.51 16.89 -7.55
CA ASP A 121 -5.61 16.91 -8.68
C ASP A 121 -5.77 15.69 -9.59
N ASP A 122 -5.39 15.87 -10.85
CA ASP A 122 -5.30 14.79 -11.83
C ASP A 122 -3.90 14.79 -12.44
N PHE A 123 -3.48 13.61 -12.92
CA PHE A 123 -2.25 13.42 -13.68
C PHE A 123 -2.18 14.31 -14.93
N GLY A 124 -3.34 14.81 -15.40
CA GLY A 124 -3.43 15.83 -16.44
C GLY A 124 -2.79 15.39 -17.75
N LYS A 125 -2.00 16.28 -18.35
CA LYS A 125 -1.10 15.95 -19.49
C LYS A 125 0.37 15.95 -19.06
N GLY A 126 0.60 15.79 -17.75
CA GLY A 126 1.92 15.68 -17.18
C GLY A 126 2.60 14.39 -17.64
N ASP A 127 3.92 14.42 -17.62
CA ASP A 127 4.81 13.29 -17.83
C ASP A 127 5.97 13.54 -16.85
N ARG A 128 5.78 13.07 -15.60
CA ARG A 128 6.59 13.46 -14.44
C ARG A 128 8.00 12.89 -14.52
N ASP A 129 8.15 11.67 -15.04
CA ASP A 129 9.43 11.01 -15.22
C ASP A 129 10.04 11.21 -16.62
N ARG A 130 9.27 11.81 -17.53
CA ARG A 130 9.69 12.28 -18.86
C ARG A 130 10.06 11.16 -19.80
N ASP A 131 9.36 10.04 -19.70
CA ASP A 131 9.57 8.88 -20.56
C ASP A 131 8.79 8.95 -21.88
N GLY A 132 7.87 9.91 -22.00
CA GLY A 132 7.03 10.14 -23.18
C GLY A 132 5.62 9.57 -23.09
N VAL A 133 5.28 8.85 -22.02
CA VAL A 133 3.93 8.39 -21.69
C VAL A 133 3.31 9.42 -20.73
N PRO A 134 2.13 9.99 -21.04
CA PRO A 134 1.46 10.87 -20.10
C PRO A 134 1.09 10.11 -18.82
N ASP A 135 1.25 10.73 -17.66
CA ASP A 135 0.98 10.13 -16.33
C ASP A 135 -0.42 9.48 -16.24
N ALA A 136 -1.42 10.00 -16.96
CA ALA A 136 -2.78 9.45 -16.99
C ALA A 136 -2.90 8.11 -17.74
N ALA A 137 -1.95 7.79 -18.61
CA ALA A 137 -1.85 6.55 -19.36
C ALA A 137 -0.68 5.66 -18.88
N ASP A 138 0.17 6.20 -18.02
CA ASP A 138 1.34 5.56 -17.45
C ASP A 138 0.97 4.74 -16.21
N LYS A 139 1.40 3.47 -16.17
CA LYS A 139 1.22 2.61 -14.99
C LYS A 139 2.24 2.88 -13.88
N CYS A 140 3.36 3.52 -14.20
CA CYS A 140 4.43 3.89 -13.28
C CYS A 140 4.80 5.38 -13.37
N PRO A 141 3.89 6.33 -13.06
CA PRO A 141 4.05 7.77 -13.30
C PRO A 141 5.23 8.51 -12.64
N LEU A 142 6.08 7.81 -11.89
CA LEU A 142 7.23 8.35 -11.16
C LEU A 142 8.54 7.67 -11.59
N SER A 143 8.48 6.67 -12.45
CA SER A 143 9.61 5.81 -12.80
C SER A 143 9.66 5.65 -14.30
N ALA A 144 10.60 6.33 -14.94
CA ALA A 144 10.68 6.37 -16.39
C ALA A 144 10.82 4.97 -17.03
N GLU A 145 10.03 4.72 -18.07
CA GLU A 145 10.11 3.55 -18.93
C GLU A 145 11.55 3.23 -19.38
N THR A 146 11.84 1.93 -19.45
CA THR A 146 13.08 1.42 -20.00
C THR A 146 12.82 0.74 -21.33
N TYR A 147 12.93 1.51 -22.42
CA TYR A 147 12.79 1.04 -23.80
C TYR A 147 13.69 -0.16 -24.12
N ASN A 148 13.19 -1.37 -23.92
CA ASN A 148 13.92 -2.63 -24.01
C ASN A 148 13.19 -3.67 -24.89
N ARG A 149 12.11 -3.26 -25.57
CA ARG A 149 11.22 -4.07 -26.43
C ARG A 149 10.31 -5.01 -25.66
N PHE A 150 10.14 -4.81 -24.37
CA PHE A 150 9.23 -5.57 -23.54
C PHE A 150 8.32 -4.60 -22.80
N GLN A 151 7.04 -4.64 -23.14
CA GLN A 151 6.00 -3.79 -22.57
C GLN A 151 6.24 -2.27 -22.61
N ASP A 152 7.16 -1.77 -23.46
CA ASP A 152 7.50 -0.35 -23.71
C ASP A 152 6.33 0.67 -23.94
N LEU A 153 5.07 0.25 -23.91
CA LEU A 153 3.89 1.11 -24.06
C LEU A 153 3.16 1.36 -22.74
N ASP A 154 3.58 0.76 -21.63
CA ASP A 154 2.89 0.88 -20.35
C ASP A 154 3.53 1.85 -19.36
N GLY A 155 4.69 2.42 -19.70
CA GLY A 155 5.35 3.49 -18.95
C GLY A 155 6.14 2.97 -17.73
N CYS A 156 6.24 1.65 -17.57
CA CYS A 156 6.91 1.05 -16.43
C CYS A 156 8.31 0.56 -16.78
N PRO A 157 9.33 0.82 -15.94
CA PRO A 157 10.68 0.31 -16.17
C PRO A 157 10.69 -1.19 -15.99
N ASP A 158 10.52 -1.89 -17.09
CA ASP A 158 10.67 -3.33 -17.11
C ASP A 158 12.13 -3.71 -17.29
N SER A 159 12.47 -4.86 -16.74
CA SER A 159 13.71 -5.55 -17.08
C SER A 159 13.36 -6.84 -17.79
N VAL A 160 13.86 -6.98 -19.02
CA VAL A 160 14.03 -8.32 -19.61
C VAL A 160 15.14 -9.04 -18.85
N SER A 161 14.85 -9.49 -17.63
CA SER A 161 15.57 -10.61 -17.06
C SER A 161 15.12 -11.86 -17.80
N ASP A 162 15.46 -11.96 -19.08
CA ASP A 162 15.43 -13.24 -19.78
C ASP A 162 16.63 -14.07 -19.28
N SER A 163 16.65 -14.30 -17.96
CA SER A 163 17.46 -15.30 -17.28
C SER A 163 16.77 -16.67 -17.35
N THR A 164 15.75 -16.82 -18.20
CA THR A 164 15.05 -18.08 -18.42
C THR A 164 15.65 -18.91 -19.53
N PHE A 165 16.55 -18.34 -20.34
CA PHE A 165 17.32 -19.07 -21.34
C PHE A 165 18.81 -18.79 -21.17
N ILE A 166 19.37 -19.22 -20.03
CA ILE A 166 20.82 -19.34 -19.90
C ILE A 166 21.18 -20.70 -20.47
N ASP A 167 21.90 -20.67 -21.58
CA ASP A 167 22.44 -21.81 -22.33
C ASP A 167 23.91 -21.44 -22.57
N THR A 168 24.76 -21.87 -21.65
CA THR A 168 26.14 -21.39 -21.51
C THR A 168 27.05 -21.88 -22.65
N ASP A 169 26.78 -23.05 -23.22
CA ASP A 169 27.53 -23.62 -24.35
C ASP A 169 26.78 -23.56 -25.68
N ASN A 170 25.53 -23.09 -25.69
CA ASN A 170 24.69 -22.84 -26.85
C ASN A 170 24.33 -24.11 -27.64
N ASP A 171 24.15 -25.23 -26.94
CA ASP A 171 23.75 -26.51 -27.55
C ASP A 171 22.22 -26.68 -27.73
N GLY A 172 21.45 -25.72 -27.21
CA GLY A 172 20.00 -25.66 -27.31
C GLY A 172 19.26 -26.18 -26.07
N LEU A 173 19.97 -26.68 -25.06
CA LEU A 173 19.45 -27.00 -23.75
C LEU A 173 19.72 -25.87 -22.76
N GLN A 174 18.82 -25.68 -21.79
CA GLN A 174 19.05 -24.68 -20.75
C GLN A 174 19.95 -25.28 -19.67
N ASP A 175 20.85 -24.49 -19.10
CA ASP A 175 21.74 -24.89 -17.98
C ASP A 175 21.01 -25.57 -16.80
N LYS A 176 19.69 -25.35 -16.64
CA LYS A 176 18.86 -25.98 -15.61
C LYS A 176 18.48 -27.44 -15.90
N VAL A 177 18.38 -27.80 -17.18
CA VAL A 177 18.01 -29.14 -17.65
C VAL A 177 19.18 -29.87 -18.30
N ASP A 178 20.25 -29.15 -18.59
CA ASP A 178 21.53 -29.64 -19.08
C ASP A 178 22.38 -30.23 -17.95
N LEU A 179 22.85 -31.46 -18.14
CA LEU A 179 23.73 -32.17 -17.21
C LEU A 179 25.19 -31.71 -17.33
N CYS A 180 25.58 -31.13 -18.47
CA CYS A 180 26.89 -30.58 -18.77
C CYS A 180 26.83 -29.12 -19.26
N PRO A 181 26.46 -28.12 -18.42
CA PRO A 181 26.20 -26.72 -18.81
C PRO A 181 27.37 -25.91 -19.39
N THR A 182 28.50 -26.52 -19.71
CA THR A 182 29.67 -25.82 -20.26
C THR A 182 30.26 -26.56 -21.46
N GLU A 183 29.72 -27.73 -21.79
CA GLU A 183 30.21 -28.57 -22.85
C GLU A 183 29.05 -28.94 -23.78
N PRO A 184 29.06 -28.47 -25.03
CA PRO A 184 27.91 -28.62 -25.89
C PRO A 184 27.67 -30.08 -26.28
N GLU A 185 26.40 -30.48 -26.28
CA GLU A 185 25.92 -31.78 -26.76
C GLU A 185 26.44 -32.15 -28.16
N VAL A 186 26.71 -33.44 -28.35
CA VAL A 186 27.13 -34.01 -29.63
C VAL A 186 26.08 -35.00 -30.11
N TYR A 187 25.14 -34.49 -30.92
CA TYR A 187 24.08 -35.28 -31.57
C TYR A 187 24.65 -36.44 -32.41
N ASN A 188 24.78 -37.61 -31.80
CA ASN A 188 25.38 -38.81 -32.37
C ASN A 188 24.46 -40.03 -32.30
N GLY A 189 23.26 -39.88 -31.72
CA GLY A 189 22.26 -40.95 -31.56
C GLY A 189 22.34 -41.68 -30.23
N TYR A 190 23.21 -41.25 -29.31
CA TYR A 190 23.36 -41.79 -27.97
C TYR A 190 23.15 -40.66 -26.98
N ARG A 191 22.07 -40.76 -26.20
CA ARG A 191 21.76 -39.87 -25.06
C ARG A 191 21.74 -38.36 -25.37
N ASP A 192 21.50 -38.00 -26.63
CA ASP A 192 21.37 -36.62 -27.18
C ASP A 192 20.29 -35.69 -26.52
N THR A 193 19.77 -36.02 -25.34
CA THR A 193 18.76 -35.25 -24.59
C THR A 193 19.24 -34.85 -23.20
N ASP A 194 20.43 -35.28 -22.77
CA ASP A 194 20.96 -34.94 -21.44
C ASP A 194 21.94 -33.75 -21.45
N GLY A 195 22.34 -33.27 -22.63
CA GLY A 195 23.15 -32.06 -22.79
C GLY A 195 24.65 -32.30 -22.61
N CYS A 196 25.06 -33.56 -22.55
CA CYS A 196 26.46 -33.91 -22.40
C CYS A 196 27.05 -34.41 -23.71
N PRO A 197 28.32 -34.06 -24.03
CA PRO A 197 29.00 -34.58 -25.20
C PRO A 197 29.27 -36.08 -25.03
N ASP A 198 28.34 -36.90 -25.51
CA ASP A 198 28.51 -38.33 -25.49
C ASP A 198 29.40 -38.80 -26.65
N VAL A 199 30.03 -39.94 -26.45
CA VAL A 199 30.69 -40.69 -27.52
C VAL A 199 29.94 -41.99 -27.72
N LEU A 200 29.64 -42.31 -28.98
CA LEU A 200 29.17 -43.65 -29.33
C LEU A 200 30.17 -44.66 -28.78
N LEU A 201 29.73 -45.46 -27.79
CA LEU A 201 30.49 -46.61 -27.29
C LEU A 201 30.87 -47.45 -28.51
N ASP A 202 32.17 -47.47 -28.81
CA ASP A 202 32.74 -48.20 -29.92
C ASP A 202 32.49 -49.69 -29.73
N THR A 203 31.32 -50.20 -30.11
CA THR A 203 31.00 -51.64 -30.04
C THR A 203 31.89 -52.49 -30.95
N SER A 204 32.90 -51.92 -31.62
CA SER A 204 33.88 -52.64 -32.41
C SER A 204 34.97 -53.35 -31.57
N PHE A 205 34.98 -53.23 -30.24
CA PHE A 205 35.86 -54.03 -29.38
C PHE A 205 35.17 -55.30 -28.87
N ASN A 206 35.94 -56.39 -28.76
CA ASN A 206 35.48 -57.60 -28.08
C ASN A 206 35.45 -57.31 -26.58
N ASP A 207 34.28 -57.45 -25.98
CA ASP A 207 33.99 -57.38 -24.55
C ASP A 207 33.11 -58.60 -24.26
N LYS A 208 33.71 -59.62 -23.65
CA LYS A 208 33.15 -60.97 -23.59
C LYS A 208 32.17 -61.16 -22.43
N ASP A 209 32.34 -60.44 -21.33
CA ASP A 209 31.45 -60.45 -20.16
C ASP A 209 30.53 -59.23 -20.08
N GLY A 210 30.76 -58.21 -20.93
CA GLY A 210 29.84 -57.12 -21.17
C GLY A 210 29.85 -56.07 -20.08
N ASP A 211 30.96 -55.89 -19.37
CA ASP A 211 31.11 -54.92 -18.30
C ASP A 211 31.52 -53.52 -18.79
N GLY A 212 31.79 -53.36 -20.10
CA GLY A 212 32.18 -52.10 -20.72
C GLY A 212 33.69 -51.91 -20.83
N ILE A 213 34.50 -52.87 -20.38
CA ILE A 213 35.96 -52.88 -20.54
C ILE A 213 36.32 -53.88 -21.65
N ALA A 214 37.04 -53.43 -22.67
CA ALA A 214 37.43 -54.32 -23.76
C ALA A 214 38.36 -55.45 -23.27
N ASP A 215 38.22 -56.67 -23.80
CA ASP A 215 39.03 -57.88 -23.47
C ASP A 215 40.56 -57.63 -23.46
N ARG A 216 41.03 -56.64 -24.23
CA ARG A 216 42.46 -56.25 -24.33
C ARG A 216 42.97 -55.43 -23.15
N PHE A 217 42.06 -54.83 -22.39
CA PHE A 217 42.30 -53.97 -21.24
C PHE A 217 41.70 -54.55 -19.95
N ASP A 218 40.84 -55.56 -20.08
CA ASP A 218 40.28 -56.33 -19.01
C ASP A 218 41.27 -57.40 -18.48
N THR A 219 41.54 -57.36 -17.18
CA THR A 219 42.38 -58.34 -16.49
C THR A 219 41.65 -59.67 -16.26
N CYS A 220 40.31 -59.63 -16.18
CA CYS A 220 39.42 -60.76 -16.04
C CYS A 220 38.37 -60.88 -17.19
N PRO A 221 38.77 -61.17 -18.47
CA PRO A 221 37.90 -61.18 -19.67
C PRO A 221 36.71 -62.14 -19.75
N ASN A 222 36.29 -62.73 -18.63
CA ASN A 222 35.12 -63.61 -18.56
C ASN A 222 34.32 -63.37 -17.27
N GLN A 223 34.68 -62.38 -16.47
CA GLN A 223 34.03 -62.05 -15.21
C GLN A 223 33.75 -60.55 -15.20
N PRO A 224 32.46 -60.15 -15.22
CA PRO A 224 32.14 -58.74 -15.28
C PRO A 224 32.59 -58.01 -14.01
N GLU A 225 33.16 -56.83 -14.21
CA GLU A 225 33.53 -55.88 -13.17
C GLU A 225 32.35 -55.55 -12.22
N THR A 226 32.69 -55.30 -10.96
CA THR A 226 31.76 -54.83 -9.93
C THR A 226 32.06 -53.37 -9.61
N PHE A 227 31.46 -52.44 -10.37
CA PHE A 227 31.58 -50.99 -10.18
C PHE A 227 31.18 -50.55 -8.75
N ASN A 228 32.15 -50.51 -7.84
CA ASN A 228 31.97 -50.28 -6.42
C ASN A 228 32.88 -49.15 -5.88
N ARG A 229 33.54 -48.41 -6.77
CA ARG A 229 34.51 -47.33 -6.49
C ARG A 229 35.84 -47.81 -5.93
N PHE A 230 36.10 -49.10 -6.00
CA PHE A 230 37.39 -49.72 -5.69
C PHE A 230 37.82 -50.50 -6.93
N ALA A 231 39.03 -50.22 -7.41
CA ALA A 231 39.65 -50.78 -8.61
C ALA A 231 38.81 -50.93 -9.91
N ASP A 232 37.69 -50.22 -10.07
CA ASP A 232 36.75 -50.21 -11.22
C ASP A 232 37.33 -50.07 -12.66
N TYR A 233 38.65 -49.95 -12.84
CA TYR A 233 39.31 -49.84 -14.14
C TYR A 233 40.10 -51.10 -14.55
N ASP A 234 40.17 -52.13 -13.70
CA ASP A 234 40.96 -53.33 -13.97
C ASP A 234 40.17 -54.49 -14.62
N GLY A 235 38.83 -54.41 -14.62
CA GLY A 235 37.93 -55.37 -15.25
C GLY A 235 37.69 -56.64 -14.43
N CYS A 236 38.12 -56.65 -13.16
CA CYS A 236 37.98 -57.80 -12.29
C CYS A 236 36.99 -57.54 -11.15
N PRO A 237 36.01 -58.43 -10.92
CA PRO A 237 35.08 -58.26 -9.81
C PRO A 237 35.81 -58.26 -8.47
N ASP A 238 35.77 -57.11 -7.80
CA ASP A 238 36.38 -56.94 -6.50
C ASP A 238 35.35 -56.55 -5.41
N SER A 239 35.84 -56.23 -4.23
CA SER A 239 34.98 -55.75 -3.15
C SER A 239 35.69 -54.66 -2.38
N ALA A 240 35.03 -53.51 -2.26
CA ALA A 240 35.51 -52.40 -1.45
C ALA A 240 35.88 -52.88 -0.03
N PRO A 241 37.10 -52.58 0.47
CA PRO A 241 37.51 -52.97 1.80
C PRO A 241 36.62 -52.28 2.84
N SER A 242 35.99 -53.06 3.71
CA SER A 242 35.20 -52.54 4.83
C SER A 242 36.14 -51.90 5.86
N PHE A 243 36.19 -50.58 5.90
CA PHE A 243 36.91 -49.85 6.93
C PHE A 243 36.10 -49.89 8.24
N ASP A 244 36.31 -50.91 9.08
CA ASP A 244 35.84 -50.92 10.48
C ASP A 244 36.76 -50.03 11.32
N GLY A 245 36.65 -48.71 11.09
CA GLY A 245 37.43 -47.71 11.78
C GLY A 245 36.94 -47.53 13.21
N THR A 246 37.57 -48.18 14.17
CA THR A 246 37.52 -47.71 15.56
C THR A 246 38.23 -46.36 15.62
N LEU A 247 37.43 -45.30 15.78
CA LEU A 247 37.90 -43.96 16.12
C LEU A 247 38.64 -44.05 17.46
N ASN A 248 39.98 -43.98 17.42
CA ASN A 248 40.82 -43.72 18.57
C ASN A 248 41.06 -42.21 18.71
#